data_AF-A0A840YS65-F1
#
_entry.id   AF-A0A840YS65-F1
#
_cell.length_a   1.000
_cell.length_b   1.000
_cell.length_c   1.000
_cell.angle_alpha   90.00
_cell.angle_beta   90.00
_cell.angle_gamma   90.00
#
_symmetry.space_group_name_H-M   'P 1'
#
loop_
_entity.id
_entity.type
_entity.pdbx_description
1 polymer ?
#
loop_
_entity_poly.entity_id
_entity_poly.type
_entity_poly.pdbx_seq_one_letter_code
_entity_poly.pdbx_strand_id
1 'polypeptide(L)'
;MTFPPGGLYPDVMIDRIERERRRWYIAFTGNRLASVLSAVEAGLGVSVLPINTAEAYAVGVSSIFSAEAALNLSVYAWGSSGQVGELLEAIISVTAGR
;
A
#
# COMPACT_ATOMS: atom_id res chain seq x y z
N MET A 1 -1.84 -16.22 3.02
CA MET A 1 -1.01 -15.00 3.01
C MET A 1 0.18 -15.23 2.10
N THR A 2 0.32 -14.47 1.01
CA THR A 2 1.63 -14.30 0.36
C THR A 2 1.71 -12.92 -0.30
N PHE A 3 1.76 -11.90 0.55
CA PHE A 3 2.79 -10.87 0.41
C PHE A 3 4.00 -11.37 1.23
N PRO A 4 5.25 -11.02 0.88
CA PRO A 4 6.39 -11.40 1.70
C PRO A 4 6.16 -10.94 3.16
N PRO A 5 6.57 -11.72 4.18
CA PRO A 5 6.59 -11.22 5.55
C PRO A 5 7.40 -9.91 5.61
N GLY A 6 6.88 -8.88 6.28
CA GLY A 6 7.38 -7.50 6.17
C GLY A 6 6.77 -6.71 5.00
N GLY A 7 5.67 -7.20 4.42
CA GLY A 7 4.92 -6.50 3.39
C GLY A 7 4.27 -5.24 3.97
N LEU A 8 4.42 -4.12 3.27
CA LEU A 8 4.05 -2.79 3.78
C LEU A 8 2.58 -2.62 4.20
N TYR A 9 1.65 -3.42 3.68
CA TYR A 9 0.21 -3.25 3.94
C TYR A 9 -0.39 -4.26 4.92
N PRO A 10 -0.10 -5.58 4.85
CA PRO A 10 -0.69 -6.53 5.79
C PRO A 10 -0.31 -6.25 7.25
N ASP A 11 0.97 -5.95 7.51
CA ASP A 11 1.46 -5.72 8.87
C ASP A 11 0.87 -4.42 9.44
N VAL A 12 0.83 -3.35 8.64
CA VAL A 12 0.16 -2.08 9.01
C VAL A 12 -1.32 -2.30 9.33
N MET A 13 -2.02 -3.11 8.54
CA MET A 13 -3.45 -3.38 8.76
C MET A 13 -3.70 -4.20 10.03
N ILE A 14 -2.85 -5.21 10.30
CA ILE A 14 -2.93 -6.03 11.52
C ILE A 14 -2.62 -5.16 12.74
N ASP A 15 -1.52 -4.42 12.72
CA ASP A 15 -1.14 -3.51 13.82
C ASP A 15 -2.25 -2.50 14.12
N ARG A 16 -2.90 -1.96 13.08
CA ARG A 16 -4.00 -1.01 13.23
C ARG A 16 -5.23 -1.64 13.87
N ILE A 17 -5.67 -2.81 13.39
CA ILE A 17 -6.89 -3.44 13.92
C ILE A 17 -6.69 -3.97 15.34
N GLU A 18 -5.48 -4.41 15.67
CA GLU A 18 -5.11 -4.81 17.03
C GLU A 18 -5.13 -3.63 18.01
N ARG A 19 -4.64 -2.45 17.61
CA ARG A 19 -4.75 -1.23 18.41
C ARG A 19 -6.19 -0.84 18.72
N GLU A 20 -7.11 -1.10 17.79
CA GLU A 20 -8.54 -0.82 17.99
C GLU A 20 -9.26 -1.86 18.86
N ARG A 21 -8.59 -2.97 19.21
CA ARG A 21 -9.14 -4.08 20.04
C ARG A 21 -10.49 -4.60 19.54
N ARG A 22 -10.72 -4.56 18.24
CA ARG A 22 -11.93 -5.08 17.60
C ARG A 22 -11.72 -6.54 17.22
N ARG A 23 -12.79 -7.32 17.23
CA ARG A 23 -12.76 -8.68 16.66
C ARG A 23 -12.62 -8.58 15.14
N TRP A 24 -11.72 -9.36 14.58
CA TRP A 24 -11.43 -9.36 13.15
C TRP A 24 -11.13 -10.78 12.64
N TYR A 25 -11.19 -10.95 11.33
CA TYR A 25 -10.78 -12.15 10.62
C TYR A 25 -10.34 -11.77 9.20
N ILE A 26 -9.60 -12.66 8.53
CA ILE A 26 -9.18 -12.45 7.14
C ILE A 26 -10.30 -12.95 6.21
N ALA A 27 -11.02 -12.02 5.57
CA ALA A 27 -12.08 -12.37 4.62
C ALA A 27 -11.57 -12.73 3.22
N PHE A 28 -10.40 -12.20 2.84
CA PHE A 28 -9.80 -12.44 1.53
C PHE A 28 -8.27 -12.32 1.60
N THR A 29 -7.56 -13.07 0.75
CA THR A 29 -6.12 -12.90 0.52
C THR A 29 -5.85 -12.93 -0.98
N GLY A 30 -5.17 -11.90 -1.49
CA GLY A 30 -4.70 -11.83 -2.87
C GLY A 30 -3.19 -11.61 -2.93
N ASN A 31 -2.59 -11.93 -4.07
CA ASN A 31 -1.17 -11.69 -4.38
C ASN A 31 -0.97 -10.52 -5.36
N ARG A 32 -2.05 -9.84 -5.74
CA ARG A 32 -2.04 -8.65 -6.60
C ARG A 32 -2.94 -7.60 -5.99
N LEU A 33 -2.51 -6.34 -6.07
CA LEU A 33 -3.29 -5.20 -5.59
C LEU A 33 -4.67 -5.12 -6.26
N ALA A 34 -4.74 -5.34 -7.58
CA ALA A 34 -6.00 -5.37 -8.31
C ALA A 34 -7.01 -6.39 -7.75
N SER A 35 -6.55 -7.57 -7.32
CA SER A 35 -7.43 -8.58 -6.72
C SER A 35 -7.96 -8.15 -5.35
N VAL A 36 -7.16 -7.42 -4.56
CA VAL A 36 -7.61 -6.86 -3.28
C VAL A 36 -8.60 -5.73 -3.50
N LEU A 37 -8.33 -4.82 -4.45
CA LEU A 37 -9.23 -3.74 -4.82
C LEU A 37 -10.60 -4.26 -5.28
N SER A 38 -10.64 -5.26 -6.18
CA SER A 38 -11.89 -5.90 -6.59
C SER A 38 -12.63 -6.59 -5.45
N ALA A 39 -11.91 -7.19 -4.50
CA ALA A 39 -12.55 -7.81 -3.33
C ALA A 39 -13.17 -6.75 -2.40
N VAL A 40 -12.50 -5.62 -2.19
CA VAL A 40 -13.04 -4.50 -1.39
C VAL A 40 -14.24 -3.86 -2.09
N GLU A 41 -14.15 -3.62 -3.40
CA GLU A 41 -15.26 -3.12 -4.23
C GLU A 41 -16.48 -4.03 -4.18
N ALA A 42 -16.28 -5.35 -4.17
CA ALA A 42 -17.34 -6.34 -4.01
C ALA A 42 -17.87 -6.47 -2.56
N GLY A 43 -17.36 -5.69 -1.61
CA GLY A 43 -17.86 -5.62 -0.23
C GLY A 43 -17.37 -6.74 0.69
N LEU A 44 -16.27 -7.45 0.34
CA LEU A 44 -15.75 -8.54 1.18
C LEU A 44 -15.13 -8.04 2.51
N GLY A 45 -14.85 -6.74 2.62
CA GLY A 45 -14.33 -6.15 3.84
C GLY A 45 -13.61 -4.82 3.60
N VAL A 46 -12.70 -4.49 4.51
CA VAL A 46 -11.86 -3.29 4.44
C VAL A 46 -10.40 -3.68 4.24
N SER A 47 -9.62 -2.79 3.60
CA SER A 47 -8.17 -2.96 3.43
C SER A 47 -7.47 -1.60 3.44
N VAL A 48 -6.15 -1.61 3.66
CA VAL A 48 -5.29 -0.43 3.51
C VAL A 48 -4.77 -0.41 2.07
N LEU A 49 -5.03 0.68 1.36
CA LEU A 49 -4.76 0.80 -0.07
C LEU A 49 -4.05 2.13 -0.37
N PRO A 50 -3.12 2.18 -1.34
CA PRO A 50 -2.65 3.45 -1.88
C PRO A 50 -3.82 4.24 -2.47
N ILE A 51 -3.96 5.52 -2.10
CA ILE A 51 -5.08 6.37 -2.52
C ILE A 51 -5.18 6.43 -4.05
N ASN A 52 -4.04 6.57 -4.74
CA ASN A 52 -3.99 6.66 -6.20
C ASN A 52 -4.37 5.36 -6.93
N THR A 53 -4.47 4.23 -6.23
CA THR A 53 -4.89 2.95 -6.83
C THR A 53 -6.39 2.69 -6.68
N ALA A 54 -7.05 3.44 -5.80
CA ALA A 54 -8.48 3.34 -5.55
C ALA A 54 -9.33 4.05 -6.62
N GLU A 55 -8.77 5.01 -7.38
CA GLU A 55 -9.52 5.86 -8.32
C GLU A 55 -10.31 5.08 -9.38
N ALA A 56 -9.80 3.93 -9.82
CA ALA A 56 -10.42 3.09 -10.84
C ALA A 56 -11.47 2.11 -10.30
N TYR A 57 -11.73 2.11 -8.99
CA TYR A 57 -12.63 1.16 -8.31
C TYR A 57 -13.66 1.90 -7.47
N ALA A 58 -14.86 1.33 -7.31
CA ALA A 58 -15.91 1.86 -6.45
C ALA A 58 -15.63 1.57 -4.96
N VAL A 59 -14.48 2.05 -4.45
CA VAL A 59 -14.06 1.89 -3.06
C VAL A 59 -14.11 3.23 -2.33
N GLY A 60 -14.55 3.21 -1.07
CA GLY A 60 -14.67 4.39 -0.22
C GLY A 60 -13.65 4.40 0.93
N VAL A 61 -13.45 5.58 1.52
CA VAL A 61 -12.67 5.72 2.76
C VAL A 61 -13.45 5.10 3.91
N SER A 62 -12.77 4.31 4.75
CA SER A 62 -13.37 3.71 5.92
C SER A 62 -13.78 4.77 6.95
N SER A 63 -14.97 4.61 7.53
CA SER A 63 -15.42 5.42 8.68
C SER A 63 -14.92 4.87 10.02
N ILE A 64 -14.34 3.67 10.03
CA ILE A 64 -13.90 2.96 11.24
C ILE A 64 -12.42 3.26 11.51
N PHE A 65 -11.61 3.25 10.44
CA PHE A 65 -10.15 3.42 10.51
C PHE A 65 -9.77 4.79 9.95
N SER A 66 -8.81 5.47 10.60
CA SER A 66 -8.22 6.70 10.03
C SER A 66 -7.21 6.35 8.93
N ALA A 67 -6.86 7.34 8.11
CA ALA A 67 -5.75 7.19 7.17
C ALA A 67 -4.45 6.81 7.90
N GLU A 68 -3.65 5.97 7.24
CA GLU A 68 -2.31 5.58 7.69
C GLU A 68 -1.26 6.54 7.11
N ALA A 69 -0.08 6.53 7.72
CA ALA A 69 1.03 7.35 7.25
C ALA A 69 1.41 7.00 5.81
N ALA A 70 1.76 8.02 5.02
CA ALA A 70 2.24 7.82 3.66
C ALA A 70 3.51 6.97 3.66
N LEU A 71 3.62 6.09 2.66
CA LEU A 71 4.82 5.30 2.47
C LEU A 71 5.96 6.17 1.97
N ASN A 72 7.14 5.99 2.57
CA ASN A 72 8.36 6.64 2.13
C ASN A 72 9.17 5.67 1.27
N LEU A 73 9.60 6.13 0.10
CA LEU A 73 10.52 5.40 -0.76
C LEU A 73 11.93 5.91 -0.52
N SER A 74 12.84 5.00 -0.15
CA SER A 74 14.27 5.28 -0.09
C SER A 74 14.96 4.63 -1.28
N VAL A 75 15.65 5.43 -2.09
CA VAL A 75 16.44 4.94 -3.22
C VAL A 75 17.92 5.04 -2.86
N TYR A 76 18.64 3.93 -2.96
CA TYR A 76 20.07 3.88 -2.71
C TYR A 76 20.84 3.69 -4.02
N ALA A 77 21.87 4.51 -4.22
CA ALA A 77 22.82 4.37 -5.32
C ALA A 77 24.24 4.47 -4.77
N TRP A 78 25.13 3.63 -5.29
CA TRP A 78 26.54 3.61 -4.89
C TRP A 78 27.32 4.87 -5.34
N GLY A 79 26.81 5.59 -6.34
CA GLY A 79 27.34 6.85 -6.82
C GLY A 79 26.31 7.60 -7.67
N SER A 80 26.45 8.92 -7.78
CA SER A 80 25.52 9.81 -8.47
C SER A 80 26.00 10.28 -9.86
N SER A 81 27.02 9.62 -10.42
CA SER A 81 27.62 10.00 -11.69
C SER A 81 27.37 8.96 -12.79
N GLY A 82 27.44 9.41 -14.04
CA GLY A 82 27.20 8.58 -15.23
C GLY A 82 25.76 8.06 -15.29
N GLN A 83 25.57 6.94 -15.99
CA GLN A 83 24.24 6.35 -16.25
C GLN A 83 23.46 6.01 -14.96
N VAL A 84 24.15 5.67 -13.87
CA VAL A 84 23.51 5.39 -12.58
C VAL A 84 22.93 6.67 -11.98
N GLY A 85 23.64 7.80 -12.08
CA GLY A 85 23.14 9.10 -11.67
C GLY A 85 21.92 9.54 -12.48
N GLU A 86 21.97 9.37 -13.80
CA GLU A 86 20.84 9.68 -14.69
C GLU A 86 19.59 8.85 -14.35
N LEU A 87 19.76 7.55 -14.10
CA LEU A 87 18.66 6.67 -13.68
C LEU A 87 18.12 7.06 -12.30
N LEU A 88 19.00 7.41 -11.36
CA LEU A 88 18.60 7.85 -10.03
C LEU A 88 17.73 9.11 -10.10
N GLU A 89 18.15 10.11 -10.87
CA GLU A 89 17.37 11.33 -11.11
C GLU A 89 16.03 11.03 -11.79
N ALA A 90 16.01 10.13 -12.78
CA ALA A 90 14.78 9.70 -13.41
C ALA A 90 13.82 9.04 -12.39
N ILE A 91 14.31 8.15 -11.53
CA ILE A 91 13.50 7.50 -10.49
C ILE A 91 12.98 8.54 -9.49
N ILE A 92 13.83 9.45 -9.02
CA ILE A 92 13.43 10.52 -8.09
C ILE A 92 12.37 11.40 -8.74
N SER A 93 12.54 11.81 -10.00
CA SER A 93 11.57 12.69 -10.67
C SER A 93 10.18 12.06 -10.78
N VAL A 94 10.11 10.75 -11.08
CA VAL A 94 8.84 10.02 -11.20
C VAL A 94 8.19 9.79 -9.83
N THR A 95 8.98 9.68 -8.77
CA THR A 95 8.48 9.35 -7.42
C THR A 95 8.23 10.58 -6.54
N ALA A 96 8.94 11.69 -6.75
CA ALA A 96 8.75 12.96 -6.06
C ALA A 96 7.56 13.77 -6.60
N GLY A 97 7.14 13.51 -7.84
CA GLY A 97 5.98 14.18 -8.45
C GLY A 97 4.63 13.52 -8.17
N ARG A 98 4.54 12.61 -7.18
CA ARG A 98 3.34 11.82 -6.87
C ARG A 98 2.86 12.03 -5.45
#